data_AF-A0A9X8VHE9-F1
#
_entry.id   AF-A0A9X8VHE9-F1
#
_cell.length_a   1.000
_cell.length_b   1.000
_cell.length_c   1.000
_cell.angle_alpha   90.00
_cell.angle_beta   90.00
_cell.angle_gamma   90.00
#
_symmetry.space_group_name_H-M   'P 1'
#
loop_
_entity.id
_entity.type
_entity.pdbx_description
1 polymer ?
#
loop_
_entity_poly.entity_id
_entity_poly.type
_entity_poly.pdbx_seq_one_letter_code
_entity_poly.pdbx_strand_id
1 'polypeptide(L)'
;FSLPPSITSVVGQVDVAGALNIGLAGVIFSFMLVNLFDSSGTLIGVTDKAGLTDSQGKFPRMKQALYVDSISSVAGSLAGTSSVTAYIESSSGVAVGGRTGLTAVVTGLLFLLVIFLSPLAGMVPAYAAAGALIYVGVLMTSSLARV
;
A
#
# COMPACT_ATOMS: atom_id res chain seq x y z
N PHE A 1 -17.16 -16.70 14.43
CA PHE A 1 -16.84 -15.27 14.46
C PHE A 1 -15.94 -15.02 15.64
N SER A 2 -14.66 -14.76 15.42
CA SER A 2 -13.75 -14.33 16.49
C SER A 2 -13.75 -12.81 16.53
N LEU A 3 -13.71 -12.25 17.74
CA LEU A 3 -13.40 -10.84 17.91
C LEU A 3 -12.01 -10.55 17.31
N PRO A 4 -11.83 -9.41 16.62
CA PRO A 4 -10.52 -9.01 16.13
C PRO A 4 -9.47 -9.08 17.25
N PRO A 5 -8.21 -9.45 16.94
CA PRO A 5 -7.12 -9.39 17.91
C PRO A 5 -7.07 -8.01 18.57
N SER A 6 -6.78 -7.97 19.88
CA SER A 6 -6.72 -6.73 20.63
C SER A 6 -5.63 -5.81 20.09
N ILE A 7 -6.03 -4.68 19.50
CA ILE A 7 -5.12 -3.65 18.98
C ILE A 7 -4.30 -2.94 20.08
N THR A 8 -4.70 -3.08 21.35
CA THR A 8 -4.06 -2.45 22.51
C THR A 8 -2.58 -2.82 22.67
N SER A 9 -2.16 -3.98 22.15
CA SER A 9 -0.77 -4.44 22.24
C SER A 9 0.17 -3.79 21.22
N VAL A 10 -0.38 -3.10 20.19
CA VAL A 10 0.40 -2.61 19.05
C VAL A 10 0.15 -1.12 18.80
N VAL A 11 -1.06 -0.63 19.07
CA VAL A 11 -1.41 0.79 18.95
C VAL A 11 -0.66 1.59 20.02
N GLY A 12 0.19 2.52 19.59
CA GLY A 12 0.95 3.39 20.49
C GLY A 12 2.24 2.80 21.08
N GLN A 13 2.59 1.55 20.75
CA GLN A 13 3.91 0.95 21.06
C GLN A 13 4.98 1.41 20.05
N VAL A 14 5.08 2.72 19.85
CA VAL A 14 6.03 3.31 18.91
C VAL A 14 7.33 3.60 19.65
N ASP A 15 8.39 2.90 19.29
CA ASP A 15 9.72 3.14 19.86
C ASP A 15 10.39 4.35 19.19
N VAL A 16 9.93 5.55 19.57
CA VAL A 16 10.49 6.82 19.08
C VAL A 16 11.92 7.02 19.61
N ALA A 17 12.20 6.57 20.82
CA ALA A 17 13.53 6.69 21.43
C ALA A 17 14.58 5.82 20.71
N GLY A 18 14.21 4.60 20.33
CA GLY A 18 15.01 3.73 19.48
C GLY A 18 15.17 4.30 18.07
N ALA A 19 14.10 4.83 17.48
CA ALA A 19 14.13 5.42 16.13
C ALA A 19 15.08 6.64 16.02
N LEU A 20 15.27 7.42 17.09
CA LEU A 20 16.22 8.54 17.12
C LEU A 20 17.69 8.13 17.34
N ASN A 21 17.96 6.82 17.50
CA ASN A 21 19.34 6.36 17.61
C ASN A 21 20.11 6.59 16.30
N ILE A 22 21.29 7.21 16.39
CA ILE A 22 22.14 7.53 15.24
C ILE A 22 22.49 6.27 14.42
N GLY A 23 22.55 5.09 15.05
CA GLY A 23 22.78 3.81 14.37
C GLY A 23 21.64 3.41 13.43
N LEU A 24 20.40 3.86 13.68
CA LEU A 24 19.24 3.58 12.83
C LEU A 24 18.93 4.72 11.84
N ALA A 25 19.49 5.92 12.05
CA ALA A 25 19.23 7.08 11.20
C ALA A 25 19.51 6.80 9.72
N GLY A 26 20.61 6.08 9.39
CA GLY A 26 20.92 5.70 8.02
C GLY A 26 19.91 4.71 7.41
N VAL A 27 19.43 3.75 8.20
CA VAL A 27 18.41 2.77 7.78
C VAL A 27 17.08 3.48 7.53
N ILE A 28 16.65 4.31 8.47
CA ILE A 28 15.41 5.11 8.36
C ILE A 28 15.47 6.01 7.13
N PHE A 29 16.59 6.71 6.91
CA PHE A 29 16.75 7.57 5.74
C PHE A 29 16.70 6.79 4.42
N SER A 30 17.33 5.60 4.37
CA SER A 30 17.28 4.73 3.19
C SER A 30 15.85 4.25 2.90
N PHE A 31 15.14 3.73 3.91
CA PHE A 31 13.75 3.31 3.75
C PHE A 31 12.82 4.46 3.39
N MET A 32 13.07 5.67 3.93
CA MET A 32 12.31 6.87 3.55
C MET A 32 12.46 7.18 2.06
N LEU A 33 13.68 7.12 1.52
CA LEU A 33 13.92 7.36 0.09
C LEU A 33 13.30 6.26 -0.78
N VAL A 34 13.43 5.00 -0.37
CA VAL A 34 12.78 3.87 -1.07
C VAL A 34 11.26 4.07 -1.10
N ASN A 35 10.64 4.40 0.05
CA ASN A 35 9.20 4.63 0.14
C ASN A 35 8.75 5.86 -0.67
N LEU A 36 9.55 6.94 -0.67
CA LEU A 36 9.25 8.13 -1.47
C LEU A 36 9.23 7.81 -2.97
N PHE A 37 10.21 7.05 -3.45
CA PHE A 37 10.29 6.66 -4.86
C PHE A 37 9.25 5.60 -5.23
N ASP A 38 8.93 4.67 -4.32
CA ASP A 38 7.88 3.68 -4.52
C ASP A 38 6.50 4.34 -4.63
N SER A 39 6.13 5.21 -3.67
CA SER A 39 4.87 5.97 -3.74
C SER A 39 4.81 6.86 -4.98
N SER A 40 5.89 7.57 -5.29
CA SER A 40 5.92 8.44 -6.48
C SER A 40 5.81 7.63 -7.77
N GLY A 41 6.58 6.54 -7.90
CA GLY A 41 6.57 5.66 -9.06
C GLY A 41 5.21 4.98 -9.23
N THR A 42 4.62 4.52 -8.14
CA THR A 42 3.30 3.90 -8.13
C THR A 42 2.21 4.89 -8.54
N LEU A 43 2.20 6.10 -7.98
CA LEU A 43 1.23 7.13 -8.33
C LEU A 43 1.34 7.51 -9.82
N ILE A 44 2.55 7.67 -10.35
CA ILE A 44 2.76 7.95 -11.78
C ILE A 44 2.24 6.77 -12.63
N GLY A 45 2.63 5.53 -12.30
CA GLY A 45 2.24 4.35 -13.07
C GLY A 45 0.73 4.10 -13.07
N VAL A 46 0.06 4.27 -11.93
CA VAL A 46 -1.40 4.09 -11.83
C VAL A 46 -2.15 5.24 -12.52
N THR A 47 -1.70 6.49 -12.35
CA THR A 47 -2.38 7.65 -12.97
C THR A 47 -2.21 7.71 -14.49
N ASP A 48 -1.08 7.24 -15.01
CA ASP A 48 -0.85 7.05 -16.44
C ASP A 48 -1.82 6.00 -17.02
N LYS A 49 -1.92 4.82 -16.38
CA LYS A 49 -2.91 3.80 -16.75
C LYS A 49 -4.36 4.26 -16.61
N ALA A 50 -4.63 5.19 -15.70
CA ALA A 50 -5.95 5.80 -15.52
C ALA A 50 -6.32 6.82 -16.60
N GLY A 51 -5.34 7.35 -17.34
CA GLY A 51 -5.51 8.51 -18.20
C GLY A 51 -5.83 9.79 -17.42
N LEU A 52 -5.33 9.90 -16.18
CA LEU A 52 -5.51 11.07 -15.31
C LEU A 52 -4.31 12.03 -15.36
N THR A 53 -3.35 11.76 -16.24
CA THR A 53 -2.20 12.61 -16.54
C THR A 53 -2.62 13.77 -17.44
N ASP A 54 -2.07 14.96 -17.16
CA ASP A 54 -2.26 16.15 -17.99
C ASP A 54 -1.54 15.99 -19.34
N SER A 55 -1.80 16.89 -20.28
CA SER A 55 -1.16 17.07 -21.58
C SER A 55 0.38 17.05 -21.57
N GLN A 56 1.02 17.29 -20.41
CA GLN A 56 2.47 17.17 -20.21
C GLN A 56 2.92 15.84 -19.56
N GLY A 57 2.05 14.83 -19.48
CA GLY A 57 2.33 13.55 -18.83
C GLY A 57 2.48 13.63 -17.31
N LYS A 58 2.09 14.75 -16.69
CA LYS A 58 2.19 14.97 -15.24
C LYS A 58 0.83 14.86 -14.58
N PHE A 59 0.80 14.22 -13.41
CA PHE A 59 -0.39 14.21 -12.57
C PHE A 59 -0.49 15.53 -11.78
N PRO A 60 -1.52 16.38 -12.03
CA PRO A 60 -1.61 17.73 -11.43
C PRO A 60 -1.65 17.74 -9.90
N ARG A 61 -2.15 16.65 -9.31
CA ARG A 61 -2.37 16.51 -7.87
C ARG A 61 -1.31 15.64 -7.17
N MET A 62 -0.14 15.48 -7.79
CA MET A 62 0.93 14.62 -7.23
C MET A 62 1.32 15.00 -5.79
N LYS A 63 1.47 16.30 -5.51
CA LYS A 63 1.77 16.76 -4.15
C LYS A 63 0.69 16.34 -3.15
N GLN A 64 -0.58 16.53 -3.52
CA GLN A 64 -1.72 16.18 -2.66
C GLN A 64 -1.79 14.66 -2.44
N ALA A 65 -1.52 13.85 -3.46
CA ALA A 65 -1.47 12.39 -3.34
C ALA A 65 -0.34 11.93 -2.42
N LEU A 66 0.87 12.49 -2.55
CA LEU A 66 2.00 12.18 -1.67
C LEU A 66 1.74 12.63 -0.21
N TYR A 67 1.03 13.74 0.00
CA TYR A 67 0.61 14.14 1.35
C TYR A 67 -0.38 13.14 1.97
N VAL A 68 -1.38 12.68 1.21
CA VAL A 68 -2.34 11.68 1.68
C VAL A 68 -1.66 10.35 1.97
N ASP A 69 -0.76 9.91 1.09
CA ASP A 69 0.06 8.70 1.27
C ASP A 69 0.90 8.76 2.55
N SER A 70 1.58 9.89 2.79
CA SER A 70 2.40 10.09 4.00
C SER A 70 1.53 10.08 5.27
N ILE A 71 0.37 10.75 5.26
CA ILE A 71 -0.56 10.75 6.39
C ILE A 71 -1.10 9.33 6.64
N SER A 72 -1.45 8.59 5.59
CA SER A 72 -1.91 7.20 5.68
C SER A 72 -0.83 6.27 6.23
N SER A 73 0.41 6.44 5.76
CA SER A 73 1.59 5.72 6.26
C SER A 73 1.83 5.94 7.75
N VAL A 74 1.74 7.19 8.22
CA VAL A 74 1.87 7.52 9.64
C VAL A 74 0.70 6.96 10.44
N ALA A 75 -0.53 7.14 9.96
CA ALA A 75 -1.72 6.61 10.64
C ALA A 75 -1.71 5.09 10.75
N GLY A 76 -1.28 4.38 9.70
CA GLY A 76 -1.12 2.92 9.69
C GLY A 76 -0.03 2.44 10.65
N SER A 77 1.12 3.13 10.67
CA SER A 77 2.19 2.78 11.61
C SER A 77 1.81 3.02 13.08
N LEU A 78 1.07 4.09 13.37
CA LEU A 78 0.51 4.34 14.70
C LEU A 78 -0.55 3.30 15.10
N ALA A 79 -1.30 2.79 14.13
CA ALA A 79 -2.27 1.71 14.32
C ALA A 79 -1.60 0.34 14.57
N GLY A 80 -0.27 0.26 14.48
CA GLY A 80 0.50 -0.95 14.73
C GLY A 80 0.80 -1.80 13.50
N THR A 81 0.50 -1.31 12.29
CA THR A 81 0.86 -1.99 11.03
C THR A 81 2.14 -1.41 10.43
N SER A 82 2.68 -2.02 9.39
CA SER A 82 3.73 -1.38 8.59
C SER A 82 3.19 -0.14 7.85
N SER A 83 4.08 0.63 7.23
CA SER A 83 3.72 1.79 6.40
C SER A 83 2.73 1.39 5.31
N VAL A 84 1.59 2.08 5.24
CA VAL A 84 0.57 1.87 4.20
C VAL A 84 0.89 2.75 3.00
N THR A 85 1.02 2.14 1.82
CA THR A 85 1.34 2.82 0.56
C THR A 85 0.27 2.57 -0.52
N ALA A 86 0.33 3.34 -1.60
CA ALA A 86 -0.44 3.07 -2.81
C ALA A 86 0.03 1.76 -3.48
N TYR A 87 -0.90 0.95 -4.00
CA TYR A 87 -0.59 -0.32 -4.64
C TYR A 87 -0.48 -0.18 -6.16
N ILE A 88 0.67 -0.52 -6.74
CA ILE A 88 0.87 -0.51 -8.20
C ILE A 88 0.01 -1.55 -8.90
N GLU A 89 -0.35 -2.64 -8.21
CA GLU A 89 -1.26 -3.68 -8.68
C GLU A 89 -2.67 -3.11 -8.95
N SER A 90 -3.05 -2.01 -8.29
CA SER A 90 -4.32 -1.31 -8.55
C SER A 90 -4.40 -0.74 -9.96
N SER A 91 -3.28 -0.62 -10.69
CA SER A 91 -3.28 -0.27 -12.11
C SER A 91 -4.12 -1.23 -12.96
N SER A 92 -4.17 -2.52 -12.60
CA SER A 92 -5.01 -3.52 -13.27
C SER A 92 -6.51 -3.23 -13.09
N GLY A 93 -6.92 -2.84 -11.88
CA GLY A 93 -8.30 -2.45 -11.59
C GLY A 93 -8.70 -1.14 -12.29
N VAL A 94 -7.77 -0.19 -12.39
CA VAL A 94 -7.96 1.06 -13.12
C VAL A 94 -8.08 0.82 -14.64
N ALA A 95 -7.31 -0.11 -15.19
CA ALA A 95 -7.35 -0.48 -16.60
C ALA A 95 -8.71 -1.05 -17.03
N VAL A 96 -9.39 -1.77 -16.13
CA VAL A 96 -10.73 -2.35 -16.37
C VAL A 96 -11.87 -1.35 -16.06
N GLY A 97 -11.56 -0.15 -15.55
CA GLY A 97 -12.53 0.95 -15.39
C GLY A 97 -12.65 1.54 -13.98
N GLY A 98 -11.86 1.08 -13.00
CA GLY A 98 -11.87 1.58 -11.61
C GLY A 98 -11.25 2.96 -11.42
N ARG A 99 -11.74 4.00 -12.11
CA ARG A 99 -11.11 5.34 -12.16
C ARG A 99 -11.67 6.36 -11.16
N THR A 100 -12.81 6.09 -10.54
CA THR A 100 -13.55 7.06 -9.72
C THR A 100 -13.22 7.01 -8.23
N GLY A 101 -12.34 6.10 -7.80
CA GLY A 101 -12.01 5.87 -6.39
C GLY A 101 -13.07 5.11 -5.58
N LEU A 102 -14.29 4.96 -6.11
CA LEU A 102 -15.35 4.17 -5.45
C LEU A 102 -14.94 2.71 -5.26
N THR A 103 -14.18 2.15 -6.22
CA THR A 103 -13.61 0.81 -6.12
C THR A 103 -12.68 0.67 -4.91
N ALA A 104 -11.87 1.69 -4.63
CA ALA A 104 -10.96 1.69 -3.48
C ALA A 104 -11.75 1.76 -2.16
N VAL A 105 -12.80 2.59 -2.09
CA VAL A 105 -13.67 2.68 -0.91
C VAL A 105 -14.41 1.38 -0.63
N VAL A 106 -15.01 0.77 -1.67
CA VAL A 106 -15.72 -0.51 -1.54
C VAL A 106 -14.75 -1.61 -1.11
N THR A 107 -13.56 -1.68 -1.72
CA THR A 107 -12.53 -2.65 -1.35
C THR A 107 -12.11 -2.47 0.11
N GLY A 108 -11.87 -1.24 0.56
CA GLY A 108 -11.53 -0.94 1.95
C GLY A 108 -12.64 -1.35 2.95
N LEU A 109 -13.90 -1.09 2.60
CA LEU A 109 -15.04 -1.49 3.43
C LEU A 109 -15.19 -3.01 3.50
N LEU A 110 -14.97 -3.71 2.38
CA LEU A 110 -14.94 -5.17 2.34
C LEU A 110 -13.80 -5.73 3.21
N PHE A 111 -12.59 -5.15 3.17
CA PHE A 111 -11.48 -5.55 4.04
C PHE A 111 -11.80 -5.34 5.52
N LEU A 112 -12.51 -4.26 5.88
CA LEU A 112 -12.95 -4.02 7.25
C LEU A 112 -13.93 -5.12 7.70
N LEU A 113 -14.88 -5.52 6.83
CA LEU A 113 -15.79 -6.64 7.12
C LEU A 113 -15.05 -7.99 7.23
N VAL A 114 -13.99 -8.19 6.44
CA VAL A 114 -13.17 -9.41 6.49
C VAL A 114 -12.46 -9.59 7.84
N ILE A 115 -12.25 -8.54 8.64
CA ILE A 115 -11.67 -8.67 9.98
C ILE A 115 -12.48 -9.65 10.86
N PHE A 116 -13.82 -9.67 10.73
CA PHE A 116 -14.71 -10.60 11.44
C PHE A 116 -14.66 -12.04 10.88
N LEU A 117 -14.19 -12.17 9.64
CA LEU A 117 -13.95 -13.41 8.91
C LEU A 117 -12.48 -13.83 8.91
N SER A 118 -11.61 -13.12 9.63
CA SER A 118 -10.18 -13.43 9.79
C SER A 118 -9.85 -14.91 10.06
N PRO A 119 -10.63 -15.71 10.83
CA PRO A 119 -10.31 -17.13 11.01
C PRO A 119 -10.43 -17.94 9.72
N LEU A 120 -11.24 -17.52 8.74
CA LEU A 120 -11.31 -18.18 7.43
C LEU A 120 -10.05 -17.93 6.60
N ALA A 121 -9.41 -16.76 6.73
CA ALA A 121 -8.14 -16.47 6.06
C ALA A 121 -7.02 -17.37 6.58
N GLY A 122 -7.02 -17.69 7.88
CA GLY A 122 -6.06 -18.61 8.51
C GLY A 122 -6.24 -20.09 8.13
N MET A 123 -7.37 -20.47 7.52
CA MET A 123 -7.58 -21.82 6.99
C MET A 123 -6.89 -22.03 5.62
N VAL A 124 -6.51 -20.96 4.94
CA VAL A 124 -5.84 -21.04 3.64
C VAL A 124 -4.39 -21.46 3.85
N PRO A 125 -3.94 -22.58 3.26
CA PRO A 125 -2.56 -23.03 3.42
C PRO A 125 -1.56 -22.05 2.80
N ALA A 126 -0.44 -21.82 3.48
CA ALA A 126 0.60 -20.89 3.02
C ALA A 126 1.14 -21.21 1.62
N TYR A 127 1.17 -22.50 1.22
CA TYR A 127 1.59 -22.92 -0.11
C TYR A 127 0.67 -22.41 -1.23
N ALA A 128 -0.62 -22.22 -0.95
CA ALA A 128 -1.57 -21.67 -1.92
C ALA A 128 -1.38 -20.16 -2.10
N ALA A 129 -1.10 -19.44 -1.01
CA ALA A 129 -0.80 -18.01 -1.06
C ALA A 129 0.52 -17.72 -1.79
N ALA A 130 1.54 -18.57 -1.61
CA ALA A 130 2.84 -18.41 -2.27
C ALA A 130 2.74 -18.41 -3.80
N GLY A 131 1.95 -19.32 -4.39
CA GLY A 131 1.76 -19.37 -5.84
C GLY A 131 1.11 -18.11 -6.41
N ALA A 132 0.12 -17.56 -5.70
CA ALA A 132 -0.52 -16.30 -6.08
C ALA A 132 0.45 -15.12 -6.04
N LEU A 133 1.28 -15.02 -4.99
CA LEU A 133 2.28 -13.95 -4.86
C LEU A 133 3.37 -14.03 -5.95
N ILE A 134 3.83 -15.23 -6.31
CA ILE A 134 4.77 -15.43 -7.42
C ILE A 134 4.15 -14.95 -8.74
N TYR A 135 2.90 -15.29 -9.00
CA TYR A 135 2.20 -14.86 -10.22
C TYR A 135 2.05 -13.33 -10.28
N VAL A 136 1.70 -12.67 -9.17
CA VAL A 136 1.65 -11.20 -9.08
C VAL A 136 3.03 -10.59 -9.36
N GLY A 137 4.11 -11.15 -8.80
CA GLY A 137 5.47 -10.67 -9.07
C GLY A 137 5.86 -10.77 -10.56
N VAL A 138 5.44 -11.83 -11.25
CA VAL A 138 5.63 -11.97 -12.70
C VAL A 138 4.85 -10.89 -13.47
N LEU A 139 3.60 -10.62 -13.08
CA LEU A 139 2.79 -9.56 -13.70
C LEU A 139 3.41 -8.16 -13.51
N MET A 140 3.95 -7.87 -12.32
CA MET A 140 4.68 -6.62 -12.06
C MET A 140 5.93 -6.51 -12.94
N THR A 141 6.69 -7.60 -13.08
CA THR A 141 7.87 -7.65 -13.95
C THR A 141 7.51 -7.48 -15.44
N SER A 142 6.36 -8.00 -15.87
CA SER A 142 5.89 -7.85 -17.26
C SER A 142 5.61 -6.39 -17.65
N SER A 143 5.29 -5.53 -16.68
CA SER A 143 5.12 -4.09 -16.91
C SER A 143 6.45 -3.41 -17.24
N LEU A 144 7.57 -3.93 -16.73
CA LEU A 144 8.92 -3.46 -17.05
C LEU A 144 9.32 -3.82 -18.49
N ALA A 145 8.88 -4.98 -18.99
CA ALA A 145 9.16 -5.42 -20.36
C ALA A 145 8.38 -4.64 -21.46
N ARG A 146 7.43 -3.79 -21.07
CA ARG A 146 6.64 -2.94 -21.98
C ARG A 146 7.24 -1.53 -22.14
N VAL A 147 8.25 -1.19 -21.34
CA VAL A 147 9.08 0.03 -21.46
C VAL A 147 10.29 -0.31 -22.30
#